data_AF-A0A956MRA8-F1
#
_entry.id   AF-A0A956MRA8-F1
#
_cell.length_a   1.000
_cell.length_b   1.000
_cell.length_c   1.000
_cell.angle_alpha   90.00
_cell.angle_beta   90.00
_cell.angle_gamma   90.00
#
_symmetry.space_group_name_H-M   'P 1'
#
loop_
_entity.id
_entity.type
_entity.pdbx_description
1 polymer ?
#
loop_
_entity_poly.entity_id
_entity_poly.type
_entity_poly.pdbx_seq_one_letter_code
_entity_poly.pdbx_strand_id
1 'polypeptide(L)'
;MPTKIDYTGIIKVPVIIAIVVAVARFALEASGASTVVSMVFGVAWLHMLFPIYFALQIVERRYEKPFMTLMKITALWALPVRIVVAISYVLGYVYQINSLRFQAESGGPIGEGITPVKGYLLLPLANFVSWMVFALVLSAIFGGIALKLKKRST
;
A
#
# COMPACT_ATOMS: atom_id res chain seq x y z
N MET A 1 -5.32 4.89 30.93
CA MET A 1 -4.97 5.03 29.50
C MET A 1 -4.15 3.81 29.09
N PRO A 2 -4.42 3.15 27.95
CA PRO A 2 -3.61 2.02 27.53
C PRO A 2 -2.18 2.49 27.24
N THR A 3 -1.22 1.97 28.01
CA THR A 3 0.22 2.29 27.87
C THR A 3 0.87 1.55 26.71
N LYS A 4 0.22 0.50 26.18
CA LYS A 4 0.71 -0.31 25.05
C LYS A 4 -0.30 -0.27 23.90
N ILE A 5 0.16 0.19 22.74
CA ILE A 5 -0.62 0.18 21.50
C ILE A 5 -0.63 -1.26 20.97
N ASP A 6 -1.83 -1.82 20.79
CA ASP A 6 -2.02 -3.10 20.11
C ASP A 6 -2.00 -2.88 18.58
N TYR A 7 -0.79 -2.81 18.02
CA TYR A 7 -0.60 -2.63 16.59
C TYR A 7 -1.13 -3.82 15.79
N THR A 8 -0.85 -5.04 16.25
CA THR A 8 -1.19 -6.28 15.55
C THR A 8 -2.70 -6.44 15.38
N GLY A 9 -3.48 -6.19 16.43
CA GLY A 9 -4.95 -6.27 16.36
C GLY A 9 -5.54 -5.26 15.38
N ILE A 10 -4.93 -4.07 15.23
CA ILE A 10 -5.41 -3.03 14.31
C ILE A 10 -5.04 -3.36 12.85
N ILE A 11 -3.80 -3.82 12.59
CA ILE A 11 -3.30 -3.97 11.21
C ILE A 11 -3.57 -5.33 10.59
N LYS A 12 -3.83 -6.38 11.37
CA LYS A 12 -3.94 -7.76 10.85
C LYS A 12 -4.94 -7.89 9.70
N VAL A 13 -6.17 -7.42 9.90
CA VAL A 13 -7.23 -7.50 8.88
C VAL A 13 -6.90 -6.63 7.65
N PRO A 14 -6.50 -5.35 7.82
CA PRO A 14 -6.04 -4.52 6.70
C PRO A 14 -4.87 -5.10 5.90
N VAL A 15 -3.90 -5.76 6.55
CA VAL A 15 -2.79 -6.42 5.87
C VAL A 15 -3.29 -7.60 5.03
N ILE A 16 -4.13 -8.47 5.61
CA ILE A 16 -4.69 -9.64 4.89
C ILE A 16 -5.45 -9.18 3.64
N ILE A 17 -6.35 -8.20 3.78
CA ILE A 17 -7.12 -7.66 2.65
C ILE A 17 -6.19 -7.12 1.56
N ALA A 18 -5.19 -6.32 1.94
CA ALA A 18 -4.27 -5.72 0.98
C ALA A 18 -3.39 -6.75 0.26
N ILE A 19 -2.94 -7.80 0.95
CA ILE A 19 -2.21 -8.91 0.34
C ILE A 19 -3.09 -9.66 -0.66
N VAL A 20 -4.33 -10.02 -0.27
CA VAL A 20 -5.29 -10.70 -1.15
C VAL A 20 -5.56 -9.88 -2.41
N VAL A 21 -5.81 -8.57 -2.25
CA VAL A 21 -6.03 -7.64 -3.37
C VAL A 21 -4.80 -7.56 -4.29
N ALA A 22 -3.60 -7.46 -3.73
CA ALA A 22 -2.36 -7.40 -4.50
C ALA A 22 -2.10 -8.70 -5.30
N VAL A 23 -2.34 -9.87 -4.69
CA VAL A 23 -2.19 -11.17 -5.34
C VAL A 23 -3.26 -11.37 -6.42
N ALA A 24 -4.51 -11.02 -6.13
CA ALA A 24 -5.61 -11.10 -7.11
C ALA A 24 -5.33 -10.22 -8.33
N ARG A 25 -4.85 -8.98 -8.12
CA ARG A 25 -4.43 -8.10 -9.20
C ARG A 25 -3.32 -8.72 -10.04
N PHE A 26 -2.28 -9.25 -9.38
CA PHE A 26 -1.18 -9.89 -10.10
C PHE A 26 -1.65 -11.08 -10.94
N ALA A 27 -2.56 -11.90 -10.41
CA ALA A 27 -3.12 -13.04 -11.14
C ALA A 27 -3.93 -12.59 -12.37
N LEU A 28 -4.75 -11.54 -12.23
CA LEU A 28 -5.50 -10.96 -13.35
C LEU A 28 -4.58 -10.39 -14.43
N GLU A 29 -3.52 -9.69 -14.03
CA GLU A 29 -2.53 -9.15 -14.97
C GLU A 29 -1.77 -10.28 -15.67
N ALA A 30 -1.42 -11.35 -14.96
CA ALA A 30 -0.78 -12.53 -15.52
C ALA A 30 -1.69 -13.29 -16.49
N SER A 31 -3.01 -13.27 -16.29
CA SER A 31 -3.99 -13.87 -17.20
C SER A 31 -4.33 -12.99 -18.41
N GLY A 32 -3.69 -11.82 -18.56
CA GLY A 32 -3.97 -10.88 -19.66
C GLY A 32 -5.28 -10.10 -19.51
N ALA A 33 -5.79 -9.95 -18.28
CA ALA A 33 -6.96 -9.11 -18.04
C ALA A 33 -6.67 -7.66 -18.43
N SER A 34 -7.71 -6.93 -18.87
CA SER A 34 -7.55 -5.53 -19.27
C SER A 34 -7.04 -4.67 -18.12
N THR A 35 -6.34 -3.60 -18.46
CA THR A 35 -5.81 -2.63 -17.50
C THR A 35 -6.91 -2.07 -16.59
N VAL A 36 -8.10 -1.79 -17.15
CA VAL A 36 -9.24 -1.26 -16.40
C VAL A 36 -9.68 -2.23 -15.31
N VAL A 37 -9.82 -3.52 -15.63
CA VAL A 37 -10.19 -4.56 -14.65
C VAL A 37 -9.12 -4.69 -13.58
N SER A 38 -7.85 -4.71 -13.97
CA SER A 38 -6.72 -4.84 -13.05
C SER A 38 -6.56 -3.62 -12.12
N MET A 39 -6.94 -2.42 -12.57
CA MET A 39 -6.90 -1.18 -11.77
C MET A 39 -7.89 -1.19 -10.61
N VAL A 40 -9.05 -1.84 -10.76
CA VAL A 40 -10.03 -1.99 -9.67
C VAL A 40 -9.42 -2.74 -8.48
N PHE A 41 -8.60 -3.77 -8.77
CA PHE A 41 -7.87 -4.54 -7.77
C PHE A 41 -6.54 -3.88 -7.36
N GLY A 42 -6.36 -2.59 -7.63
CA GLY A 42 -5.19 -1.85 -7.17
C GLY A 42 -5.21 -1.60 -5.65
N VAL A 43 -4.06 -1.74 -4.99
CA VAL A 43 -3.95 -1.38 -3.57
C VAL A 43 -4.04 0.14 -3.31
N ALA A 44 -4.07 0.97 -4.34
CA ALA A 44 -4.04 2.44 -4.22
C ALA A 44 -5.22 2.99 -3.40
N TRP A 45 -6.45 2.54 -3.65
CA TRP A 45 -7.64 3.03 -2.92
C TRP A 45 -7.64 2.58 -1.45
N LEU A 46 -6.99 1.46 -1.11
CA LEU A 46 -6.81 1.04 0.29
C LEU A 46 -6.01 2.06 1.10
N HIS A 47 -5.15 2.86 0.45
CA HIS A 47 -4.41 3.94 1.09
C HIS A 47 -5.27 5.16 1.42
N MET A 48 -6.53 5.18 0.99
CA MET A 48 -7.53 6.16 1.42
C MET A 48 -8.37 5.59 2.57
N LEU A 49 -8.86 4.35 2.42
CA LEU A 49 -9.79 3.75 3.38
C LEU A 49 -9.11 3.37 4.70
N PHE A 50 -7.96 2.71 4.66
CA PHE A 50 -7.35 2.21 5.88
C PHE A 50 -6.82 3.29 6.81
N PRO A 51 -6.24 4.41 6.33
CA PRO A 51 -5.94 5.51 7.24
C PRO A 51 -7.15 6.11 7.96
N ILE A 52 -8.33 6.11 7.31
CA ILE A 52 -9.58 6.50 7.97
C ILE A 52 -9.94 5.48 9.05
N TYR A 53 -9.91 4.18 8.73
CA TYR A 53 -10.13 3.11 9.70
C TYR A 53 -9.15 3.19 10.89
N PHE A 54 -7.86 3.41 10.63
CA PHE A 54 -6.83 3.57 11.67
C PHE A 54 -7.11 4.79 12.55
N ALA A 55 -7.50 5.91 11.95
CA ALA A 55 -7.89 7.11 12.69
C ALA A 55 -9.08 6.84 13.63
N LEU A 56 -10.11 6.13 13.16
CA LEU A 56 -11.26 5.77 13.98
C LEU A 56 -10.87 4.87 15.17
N GLN A 57 -10.06 3.83 14.91
CA GLN A 57 -9.54 2.93 15.96
C GLN A 57 -8.68 3.67 16.99
N ILE A 58 -7.88 4.65 16.55
CA ILE A 58 -7.04 5.46 17.44
C ILE A 58 -7.87 6.31 18.39
N VAL A 59 -8.97 6.91 17.89
CA VAL A 59 -9.85 7.74 18.71
C VAL A 59 -10.64 6.90 19.71
N GLU A 60 -11.18 5.77 19.27
CA GLU A 60 -11.94 4.85 20.12
C GLU A 60 -11.09 4.34 21.30
N ARG A 61 -9.82 4.01 21.05
CA ARG A 61 -8.87 3.50 22.06
C ARG A 61 -8.18 4.61 22.87
N ARG A 62 -8.46 5.90 22.57
CA ARG A 62 -7.95 7.09 23.27
C ARG A 62 -6.42 7.11 23.45
N TYR A 63 -5.66 6.84 22.38
CA TYR A 63 -4.19 6.91 22.43
C TYR A 63 -3.68 8.35 22.61
N GLU A 64 -2.63 8.53 23.41
CA GLU A 64 -2.09 9.85 23.79
C GLU A 64 -1.54 10.68 22.62
N LYS A 65 -0.94 10.02 21.61
CA LYS A 65 -0.28 10.66 20.47
C LYS A 65 -0.95 10.21 19.16
N PRO A 66 -2.18 10.66 18.86
CA PRO A 66 -3.00 10.08 17.81
C PRO A 66 -2.39 10.22 16.42
N PHE A 67 -1.79 11.36 16.09
CA PHE A 67 -1.16 11.57 14.79
C PHE A 67 0.10 10.71 14.60
N MET A 68 1.00 10.69 15.60
CA MET A 68 2.20 9.85 15.53
C MET A 68 1.84 8.35 15.49
N THR A 69 0.80 7.95 16.21
CA THR A 69 0.29 6.57 16.21
C THR A 69 -0.27 6.21 14.83
N LEU A 70 -1.00 7.12 14.19
CA LEU A 70 -1.51 6.94 12.82
C LEU A 70 -0.38 6.71 11.83
N MET A 71 0.67 7.54 11.86
CA MET A 71 1.82 7.39 10.96
C MET A 71 2.55 6.05 11.17
N LYS A 72 2.73 5.63 12.42
CA LYS A 72 3.36 4.34 12.76
C LYS A 72 2.52 3.15 12.28
N ILE A 73 1.21 3.16 12.54
CA ILE A 73 0.29 2.10 12.10
C ILE A 73 0.28 2.02 10.57
N THR A 74 0.20 3.15 9.88
CA THR A 74 0.25 3.19 8.41
C THR A 74 1.56 2.63 7.87
N ALA A 75 2.71 3.00 8.46
CA ALA A 75 4.01 2.45 8.04
C ALA A 75 4.07 0.93 8.23
N LEU A 76 3.64 0.43 9.40
CA LEU A 76 3.62 -1.00 9.71
C LEU A 76 2.66 -1.80 8.83
N TRP A 77 1.53 -1.19 8.44
CA TRP A 77 0.59 -1.80 7.50
C TRP A 77 1.12 -1.77 6.06
N ALA A 78 1.67 -0.65 5.61
CA ALA A 78 2.12 -0.48 4.23
C ALA A 78 3.35 -1.37 3.92
N LEU A 79 4.24 -1.59 4.89
CA LEU A 79 5.45 -2.39 4.72
C LEU A 79 5.21 -3.79 4.10
N PRO A 80 4.41 -4.70 4.71
CA PRO A 80 4.17 -6.03 4.13
C PRO A 80 3.46 -5.96 2.77
N VAL A 81 2.53 -5.03 2.59
CA VAL A 81 1.83 -4.84 1.31
C VAL A 81 2.81 -4.47 0.20
N ARG A 82 3.77 -3.58 0.50
CA ARG A 82 4.76 -3.12 -0.46
C ARG A 82 5.81 -4.17 -0.78
N ILE A 83 6.14 -5.06 0.16
CA ILE A 83 6.97 -6.24 -0.13
C ILE A 83 6.28 -7.13 -1.16
N VAL A 84 5.00 -7.46 -0.97
CA VAL A 84 4.24 -8.28 -1.94
C VAL A 84 4.18 -7.61 -3.32
N VAL A 85 3.94 -6.29 -3.35
CA VAL A 85 3.94 -5.54 -4.62
C VAL A 85 5.34 -5.55 -5.25
N ALA A 86 6.42 -5.34 -4.51
CA ALA A 86 7.79 -5.38 -5.05
C ALA A 86 8.11 -6.76 -5.64
N ILE A 87 7.73 -7.84 -4.95
CA ILE A 87 7.83 -9.21 -5.48
C ILE A 87 7.05 -9.33 -6.80
N SER A 88 5.83 -8.79 -6.89
CA SER A 88 5.06 -8.83 -8.12
C SER A 88 5.72 -8.10 -9.30
N TYR A 89 6.51 -7.04 -9.04
CA TYR A 89 7.30 -6.36 -10.07
C TYR A 89 8.46 -7.23 -10.55
N VAL A 90 9.14 -7.93 -9.63
CA VAL A 90 10.18 -8.90 -9.98
C VAL A 90 9.59 -10.04 -10.81
N LEU A 91 8.45 -10.62 -10.40
CA LEU A 91 7.79 -11.68 -11.14
C LEU A 91 7.27 -11.18 -12.50
N GLY A 92 6.75 -9.96 -12.57
CA GLY A 92 6.36 -9.33 -13.82
C GLY A 92 7.52 -9.27 -14.81
N TYR A 93 8.72 -8.88 -14.33
CA TYR A 93 9.94 -8.91 -15.13
C TYR A 93 10.34 -10.32 -15.57
N VAL A 94 10.35 -11.30 -14.65
CA VAL A 94 10.73 -12.68 -14.96
C VAL A 94 9.82 -13.30 -16.02
N TYR A 95 8.50 -13.14 -15.87
CA TYR A 95 7.51 -13.74 -16.74
C TYR A 95 7.09 -12.88 -17.93
N GLN A 96 7.71 -11.71 -18.10
CA GLN A 96 7.41 -10.75 -19.17
C GLN A 96 5.90 -10.43 -19.26
N ILE A 97 5.26 -10.20 -18.11
CA ILE A 97 3.81 -9.99 -18.04
C ILE A 97 3.43 -8.72 -18.79
N ASN A 98 2.61 -8.87 -19.84
CA ASN A 98 2.14 -7.76 -20.66
C ASN A 98 1.00 -6.99 -19.98
N SER A 99 1.35 -6.19 -18.97
CA SER A 99 0.43 -5.26 -18.30
C SER A 99 1.06 -3.88 -18.19
N LEU A 100 0.24 -2.83 -18.31
CA LEU A 100 0.69 -1.43 -18.36
C LEU A 100 1.66 -1.09 -17.23
N ARG A 101 1.38 -1.52 -15.99
CA ARG A 101 2.23 -1.17 -14.83
C ARG A 101 3.62 -1.80 -14.85
N PHE A 102 3.85 -2.82 -15.69
CA PHE A 102 5.14 -3.45 -15.84
C PHE A 102 5.93 -2.89 -17.03
N GLN A 103 5.29 -2.14 -17.93
CA GLN A 103 5.97 -1.52 -19.07
C GLN A 103 6.81 -0.32 -18.63
N ALA A 104 8.00 -0.17 -19.22
CA ALA A 104 8.97 0.88 -18.93
C ALA A 104 8.39 2.28 -19.15
N GLU A 105 7.51 2.42 -20.15
CA GLU A 105 6.74 3.63 -20.45
C GLU A 105 5.89 4.10 -19.27
N SER A 106 5.48 3.17 -18.38
CA SER A 106 4.73 3.45 -17.15
C SER A 106 5.59 3.32 -15.89
N GLY A 107 6.92 3.33 -16.03
CA GLY A 107 7.87 3.17 -14.93
C GLY A 107 8.04 1.73 -14.43
N GLY A 108 7.60 0.74 -15.22
CA GLY A 108 7.76 -0.69 -14.91
C GLY A 108 9.09 -1.30 -15.39
N PRO A 109 9.37 -2.57 -15.05
CA PRO A 109 10.67 -3.20 -15.30
C PRO A 109 10.82 -3.84 -16.69
N ILE A 110 9.83 -3.75 -17.58
CA ILE A 110 9.86 -4.40 -18.90
C ILE A 110 9.97 -3.33 -19.99
N GLY A 111 11.01 -3.39 -20.81
CA GLY A 111 11.17 -2.49 -21.96
C GLY A 111 12.61 -2.37 -22.42
N GLU A 112 12.82 -1.65 -23.52
CA GLU A 112 14.15 -1.39 -24.05
C GLU A 112 15.02 -0.62 -23.04
N GLY A 113 16.29 -1.01 -22.93
CA GLY A 113 17.25 -0.37 -22.02
C GLY A 113 17.08 -0.72 -20.53
N ILE A 114 16.18 -1.65 -20.18
CA ILE A 114 16.10 -2.19 -18.82
C ILE A 114 17.10 -3.33 -18.63
N THR A 115 18.18 -3.03 -17.88
CA THR A 115 19.16 -4.03 -17.47
C THR A 115 18.61 -4.94 -16.36
N PRO A 116 19.18 -6.13 -16.14
CA PRO A 116 18.77 -7.00 -15.03
C PRO A 116 18.79 -6.30 -13.67
N VAL A 117 19.81 -5.47 -13.40
CA VAL A 117 19.88 -4.70 -12.14
C VAL A 117 18.69 -3.73 -11.99
N LYS A 118 18.29 -3.07 -13.08
CA LYS A 118 17.13 -2.17 -13.07
C LYS A 118 15.83 -2.95 -12.89
N GLY A 119 15.64 -4.05 -13.61
CA GLY A 119 14.41 -4.85 -13.60
C GLY A 119 14.18 -5.61 -12.29
N TYR A 120 15.23 -6.23 -11.74
CA TYR A 120 15.14 -7.05 -10.52
C TYR A 120 15.16 -6.24 -9.23
N LEU A 121 15.84 -5.08 -9.21
CA LEU A 121 16.15 -4.40 -7.96
C LEU A 121 15.72 -2.94 -7.96
N LEU A 122 16.28 -2.11 -8.85
CA LEU A 122 16.15 -0.66 -8.72
C LEU A 122 14.71 -0.19 -8.92
N LEU A 123 13.99 -0.70 -9.93
CA LEU A 123 12.61 -0.30 -10.19
C LEU A 123 11.63 -0.84 -9.14
N PRO A 124 11.68 -2.12 -8.73
CA PRO A 124 10.90 -2.60 -7.59
C PRO A 124 11.14 -1.79 -6.30
N LEU A 125 12.40 -1.45 -6.01
CA LEU A 125 12.76 -0.66 -4.83
C LEU A 125 12.29 0.80 -4.93
N ALA A 126 12.48 1.44 -6.08
CA ALA A 126 12.00 2.80 -6.32
C ALA A 126 10.47 2.89 -6.16
N ASN A 127 9.75 1.91 -6.72
CA ASN A 127 8.30 1.80 -6.57
C ASN A 127 7.91 1.57 -5.10
N PHE A 128 8.60 0.67 -4.40
CA PHE A 128 8.39 0.44 -2.97
C PHE A 128 8.51 1.74 -2.15
N VAL A 129 9.62 2.48 -2.31
CA VAL A 129 9.89 3.69 -1.52
C VAL A 129 8.90 4.81 -1.86
N SER A 130 8.69 5.06 -3.16
CA SER A 130 7.79 6.14 -3.62
C SER A 130 6.38 5.96 -3.08
N TRP A 131 5.87 4.74 -3.16
CA TRP A 131 4.54 4.44 -2.64
C TRP A 131 4.46 4.37 -1.12
N MET A 132 5.56 4.04 -0.42
CA MET A 132 5.63 4.15 1.03
C MET A 132 5.46 5.60 1.48
N VAL A 133 6.17 6.53 0.82
CA VAL A 133 6.04 7.97 1.08
C VAL A 133 4.61 8.42 0.79
N PHE A 134 4.06 8.02 -0.37
CA PHE A 134 2.70 8.36 -0.75
C PHE A 134 1.66 7.84 0.26
N ALA A 135 1.83 6.62 0.78
CA ALA A 135 0.98 6.05 1.82
C ALA A 135 0.93 6.91 3.09
N LEU A 136 2.09 7.39 3.53
CA LEU A 136 2.23 8.25 4.70
C LEU A 136 1.57 9.62 4.46
N VAL A 137 1.76 10.20 3.28
CA VAL A 137 1.11 11.47 2.89
C VAL A 137 -0.41 11.32 2.88
N LEU A 138 -0.94 10.30 2.21
CA LEU A 138 -2.39 10.05 2.18
C LEU A 138 -2.95 9.78 3.58
N SER A 139 -2.19 9.08 4.41
CA SER A 139 -2.58 8.84 5.80
C SER A 139 -2.63 10.14 6.62
N ALA A 140 -1.65 11.03 6.45
CA ALA A 140 -1.66 12.33 7.11
C ALA A 140 -2.87 13.17 6.68
N ILE A 141 -3.26 13.10 5.41
CA ILE A 141 -4.43 13.80 4.86
C ILE A 141 -5.73 13.15 5.38
N PHE A 142 -6.04 11.94 4.94
CA PHE A 142 -7.36 11.32 5.18
C PHE A 142 -7.54 10.91 6.64
N GLY A 143 -6.54 10.24 7.22
CA GLY A 143 -6.57 9.87 8.63
C GLY A 143 -6.48 11.10 9.54
N GLY A 144 -5.69 12.11 9.18
CA GLY A 144 -5.63 13.37 9.93
C GLY A 144 -6.97 14.13 9.95
N ILE A 145 -7.66 14.20 8.81
CA ILE A 145 -9.01 14.76 8.72
C ILE A 145 -9.97 13.97 9.62
N ALA A 146 -9.98 12.64 9.53
CA ALA A 146 -10.84 11.79 10.35
C ALA A 146 -10.59 11.96 11.86
N LEU A 147 -9.32 12.01 12.29
CA LEU A 147 -8.93 12.29 13.67
C LEU A 147 -9.49 13.64 14.15
N LYS A 148 -9.37 14.69 13.32
CA LYS A 148 -9.83 16.04 13.66
C LYS A 148 -11.36 16.12 13.76
N LEU A 149 -12.08 15.48 12.85
CA LEU A 149 -13.55 15.47 12.87
C LEU A 149 -14.09 14.74 14.10
N LYS A 150 -13.54 13.57 14.44
CA LYS A 150 -14.03 12.78 15.57
C LYS A 150 -13.73 13.43 16.92
N LYS A 151 -12.57 14.08 17.08
CA LYS A 151 -12.22 14.84 18.30
C LYS A 151 -13.16 16.01 18.58
N ARG A 152 -13.80 16.59 17.57
CA ARG A 152 -14.80 17.67 17.75
C ARG A 152 -16.17 17.16 18.19
N SER A 153 -16.44 15.88 17.98
CA SER A 153 -17.73 15.23 18.29
C SER A 153 -17.77 14.59 19.68
N THR A 154 -16.65 14.62 20.42
CA THR A 154 -16.49 14.00 21.74
C THR A 154 -16.14 15.09 22.75
#